data_AF-A0A940BBH3-F1
#
_entry.id   AF-A0A940BBH3-F1
#
_cell.length_a   1.000
_cell.length_b   1.000
_cell.length_c   1.000
_cell.angle_alpha   90.00
_cell.angle_beta   90.00
_cell.angle_gamma   90.00
#
_symmetry.space_group_name_H-M   'P 1'
#
loop_
_entity.id
_entity.type
_entity.pdbx_description
1 polymer ?
#
loop_
_entity_poly.entity_id
_entity_poly.type
_entity_poly.pdbx_seq_one_letter_code
_entity_poly.pdbx_strand_id
1 'polypeptide(L)'
;MAISKKILDLVHLALSDRVLTYTERQTIVKAAMEEGTPEQEINTVLDNMLTQRLKSFTKEELRNCPHCGAQIPLISDTCLFCGGSLQSTDTQPNIPTPEITGAEAEIIQRENIDTAAERRNLKQCPDCGAPYPLVSNICTQCGHVLHEQTDSELNVKNLIANIQ
;
A
#
# COMPACT_ATOMS: atom_id res chain seq x y z
N MET A 1 11.84 34.81 5.02
CA MET A 1 12.86 35.11 4.00
C MET A 1 12.24 34.88 2.63
N ALA A 2 12.84 35.33 1.53
CA ALA A 2 12.31 35.04 0.20
C ALA A 2 12.92 33.72 -0.28
N ILE A 3 12.09 32.71 -0.54
CA ILE A 3 12.55 31.48 -1.20
C ILE A 3 13.09 31.84 -2.58
N SER A 4 14.27 31.31 -2.92
CA SER A 4 14.90 31.51 -4.22
C SER A 4 13.95 31.08 -5.35
N LYS A 5 13.86 31.88 -6.43
CA LYS A 5 13.00 31.60 -7.60
C LYS A 5 13.22 30.19 -8.16
N LYS A 6 14.47 29.70 -8.14
CA LYS A 6 14.84 28.34 -8.55
C LYS A 6 14.13 27.25 -7.74
N ILE A 7 14.05 27.41 -6.41
CA ILE A 7 13.34 26.48 -5.54
C ILE A 7 11.84 26.56 -5.80
N LEU A 8 11.30 27.76 -6.00
CA LEU A 8 9.90 27.94 -6.35
C LEU A 8 9.53 27.25 -7.67
N ASP A 9 10.37 27.36 -8.71
CA ASP A 9 10.17 26.69 -9.99
C ASP A 9 10.20 25.15 -9.84
N LEU A 10 11.09 24.61 -9.00
CA LEU A 10 11.13 23.18 -8.67
C LEU A 10 9.84 22.72 -7.97
N VAL A 11 9.32 23.53 -7.04
CA VAL A 11 8.04 23.25 -6.38
C VAL A 11 6.89 23.26 -7.38
N HIS A 12 6.84 24.24 -8.29
CA HIS A 12 5.80 24.29 -9.32
C HIS A 12 5.85 23.07 -10.26
N LEU A 13 7.05 22.63 -10.62
CA LEU A 13 7.25 21.45 -11.46
C LEU A 13 6.77 20.17 -10.77
N ALA A 14 7.18 19.96 -9.52
CA ALA A 14 6.78 18.80 -8.72
C ALA A 14 5.31 18.80 -8.28
N LEU A 15 4.62 19.94 -8.41
CA LEU A 15 3.18 20.03 -8.17
C LEU A 15 2.37 19.99 -9.47
N SER A 16 3.00 19.82 -10.64
CA SER A 16 2.33 19.89 -11.95
C SER A 16 1.32 18.74 -12.15
N ASP A 17 1.70 17.54 -11.72
CA ASP A 17 0.91 16.31 -11.71
C ASP A 17 -0.11 16.24 -10.54
N ARG A 18 -0.20 17.31 -9.74
CA ARG A 18 -1.03 17.45 -8.54
C ARG A 18 -0.67 16.50 -7.39
N VAL A 19 0.44 15.78 -7.46
CA VAL A 19 0.85 14.79 -6.47
C VAL A 19 2.29 15.07 -6.08
N LEU A 20 2.52 15.64 -4.90
CA LEU A 20 3.87 15.74 -4.36
C LEU A 20 4.21 14.43 -3.64
N THR A 21 5.03 13.59 -4.25
CA THR A 21 5.52 12.36 -3.63
C THR A 21 6.54 12.66 -2.52
N TYR A 22 6.75 11.69 -1.63
CA TYR A 22 7.75 11.80 -0.57
C TYR A 22 9.16 12.07 -1.12
N THR A 23 9.54 11.38 -2.20
CA THR A 23 10.86 11.53 -2.83
C THR A 23 11.05 12.92 -3.42
N GLU A 24 10.02 13.47 -4.06
CA GLU A 24 10.06 14.84 -4.61
C GLU A 24 10.18 15.88 -3.51
N ARG A 25 9.39 15.72 -2.43
CA ARG A 25 9.51 16.57 -1.24
C ARG A 25 10.93 16.57 -0.68
N GLN A 26 11.53 15.39 -0.49
CA GLN A 26 12.91 15.27 0.02
C GLN A 26 13.92 15.93 -0.93
N THR A 27 13.74 15.76 -2.23
CA THR A 27 14.62 16.36 -3.24
C THR A 27 14.55 17.89 -3.20
N ILE A 28 13.35 18.45 -3.10
CA ILE A 28 13.13 19.91 -2.99
C ILE A 28 13.68 20.45 -1.68
N VAL A 29 13.41 19.79 -0.55
CA VAL A 29 13.91 20.19 0.77
C VAL A 29 15.44 20.20 0.76
N LYS A 30 16.07 19.13 0.26
CA LYS A 30 17.53 19.07 0.14
C LYS A 30 18.09 20.21 -0.72
N ALA A 31 17.50 20.43 -1.91
CA ALA A 31 17.93 21.52 -2.80
C ALA A 31 17.76 22.90 -2.14
N ALA A 32 16.68 23.10 -1.38
CA ALA A 32 16.41 24.34 -0.67
C ALA A 32 17.42 24.57 0.47
N MET A 33 17.79 23.52 1.20
CA MET A 33 18.81 23.57 2.24
C MET A 33 20.21 23.89 1.69
N GLU A 34 20.57 23.33 0.53
CA GLU A 34 21.82 23.66 -0.17
C GLU A 34 21.88 25.14 -0.60
N GLU A 35 20.72 25.76 -0.88
CA GLU A 35 20.57 27.19 -1.19
C GLU A 35 20.42 28.06 0.08
N GLY A 36 20.53 27.48 1.28
CA GLY A 36 20.44 28.19 2.56
C GLY A 36 19.02 28.47 3.06
N THR A 37 18.00 27.86 2.46
CA THR A 37 16.62 27.91 2.97
C THR A 37 16.45 26.87 4.08
N PRO A 38 16.00 27.25 5.29
CA PRO A 38 15.81 26.31 6.38
C PRO A 38 14.70 25.30 6.06
N GLU A 39 14.89 24.05 6.48
CA GLU A 39 13.98 22.93 6.25
C GLU A 39 12.53 23.25 6.67
N GLN A 40 12.34 23.93 7.80
CA GLN A 40 11.01 24.30 8.29
C GLN A 40 10.31 25.32 7.37
N GLU A 41 11.05 26.27 6.80
CA GLU A 41 10.48 27.31 5.91
C GLU A 41 10.07 26.70 4.57
N ILE A 42 10.89 25.83 3.98
CA ILE A 42 10.53 25.14 2.73
C ILE A 42 9.35 24.17 2.94
N ASN A 43 9.31 23.41 4.04
CA ASN A 43 8.18 22.53 4.33
C ASN A 43 6.88 23.32 4.51
N THR A 44 6.94 24.46 5.21
CA THR A 44 5.77 25.35 5.37
C THR A 44 5.26 25.85 4.01
N VAL A 45 6.16 26.18 3.07
CA VAL A 45 5.75 26.62 1.73
C VAL A 45 5.16 25.48 0.92
N LEU A 46 5.77 24.29 0.95
CA LEU A 46 5.22 23.09 0.31
C LEU A 46 3.81 22.78 0.82
N ASP A 47 3.62 22.79 2.14
CA ASP A 47 2.33 22.49 2.76
C ASP A 47 1.27 23.55 2.45
N ASN A 48 1.65 24.83 2.41
CA ASN A 48 0.75 25.91 2.00
C ASN A 48 0.32 25.79 0.53
N MET A 49 1.25 25.47 -0.38
CA MET A 49 0.96 25.30 -1.80
C MET A 49 0.10 24.06 -2.06
N LEU A 50 0.38 22.96 -1.36
CA LEU A 50 -0.46 21.77 -1.37
C LEU A 50 -1.87 22.09 -0.85
N THR A 51 -1.98 22.76 0.28
CA THR A 51 -3.27 23.15 0.86
C THR A 51 -4.06 24.05 -0.09
N GLN A 52 -3.40 24.99 -0.78
CA GLN A 52 -4.07 25.83 -1.79
C GLN A 52 -4.62 25.01 -2.96
N ARG A 53 -3.88 24.00 -3.44
CA ARG A 53 -4.39 23.04 -4.44
C ARG A 53 -5.58 22.24 -3.88
N LEU A 54 -5.53 21.81 -2.63
CA LEU A 54 -6.60 21.02 -2.01
C LEU A 54 -7.91 21.80 -1.84
N LYS A 55 -7.86 23.13 -1.74
CA LYS A 55 -9.09 23.97 -1.74
C LYS A 55 -9.94 23.84 -3.00
N SER A 56 -9.39 23.29 -4.09
CA SER A 56 -10.15 23.03 -5.32
C SER A 56 -10.97 21.74 -5.28
N PHE A 57 -10.80 20.90 -4.26
CA PHE A 57 -11.58 19.67 -4.04
C PHE A 57 -12.78 19.94 -3.14
N THR A 58 -13.86 19.20 -3.32
CA THR A 58 -15.01 19.21 -2.41
C THR A 58 -14.68 18.48 -1.11
N LYS A 59 -15.51 18.67 -0.08
CA LYS A 59 -15.31 18.00 1.22
C LYS A 59 -15.46 16.48 1.09
N GLU A 60 -16.28 15.99 0.17
CA GLU A 60 -16.46 14.55 -0.11
C GLU A 60 -15.27 13.93 -0.84
N GLU A 61 -14.45 14.73 -1.53
CA GLU A 61 -13.23 14.30 -2.21
C GLU A 61 -12.00 14.33 -1.29
N LEU A 62 -12.18 14.69 -0.03
CA LEU A 62 -11.11 14.81 0.96
C LEU A 62 -11.31 13.85 2.14
N ARG A 63 -10.22 13.23 2.57
CA ARG A 63 -10.14 12.37 3.76
C ARG A 63 -9.02 12.85 4.68
N ASN A 64 -9.07 12.44 5.94
CA ASN A 64 -7.97 12.70 6.86
C ASN A 64 -6.95 11.55 6.77
N CYS A 65 -5.68 11.90 6.73
CA CYS A 65 -4.60 10.92 6.78
C CYS A 65 -4.61 10.23 8.16
N PRO A 66 -4.64 8.89 8.23
CA PRO A 66 -4.61 8.17 9.50
C PRO A 66 -3.25 8.25 10.22
N HIS A 67 -2.18 8.61 9.50
CA HIS A 67 -0.82 8.66 10.05
C HIS A 67 -0.47 10.01 10.69
N CYS A 68 -0.95 11.13 10.10
CA CYS A 68 -0.61 12.47 10.57
C CYS A 68 -1.81 13.41 10.78
N GLY A 69 -3.02 13.00 10.41
CA GLY A 69 -4.23 13.81 10.53
C GLY A 69 -4.43 14.87 9.44
N ALA A 70 -3.49 15.02 8.49
CA ALA A 70 -3.62 16.00 7.41
C ALA A 70 -4.77 15.67 6.45
N GLN A 71 -5.47 16.69 5.96
CA GLN A 71 -6.53 16.53 4.96
C GLN A 71 -5.92 16.31 3.57
N ILE A 72 -6.37 15.28 2.86
CA ILE A 72 -5.77 14.78 1.62
C ILE A 72 -6.86 14.27 0.65
N PRO A 73 -6.59 14.22 -0.67
CA PRO A 73 -7.55 13.71 -1.65
C PRO A 73 -7.81 12.21 -1.47
N LEU A 74 -9.05 11.77 -1.70
CA LEU A 74 -9.41 10.34 -1.66
C LEU A 74 -8.66 9.50 -2.69
N ILE A 75 -8.36 10.10 -3.85
CA ILE A 75 -7.65 9.46 -4.97
C ILE A 75 -6.16 9.20 -4.69
N SER A 76 -5.61 9.75 -3.61
CA SER A 76 -4.18 9.58 -3.30
C SER A 76 -3.93 8.26 -2.56
N ASP A 77 -3.03 7.42 -3.08
CA ASP A 77 -2.57 6.19 -2.43
C ASP A 77 -1.45 6.42 -1.40
N THR A 78 -0.92 7.64 -1.32
CA THR A 78 0.07 8.06 -0.31
C THR A 78 -0.23 9.45 0.22
N CYS A 79 0.05 9.71 1.49
CA CYS A 79 -0.17 11.01 2.09
C CYS A 79 0.86 12.02 1.58
N LEU A 80 0.38 13.13 1.02
CA LEU A 80 1.22 14.20 0.48
C LEU A 80 1.99 14.99 1.55
N PHE A 81 1.62 14.84 2.82
CA PHE A 81 2.21 15.56 3.96
C PHE A 81 3.22 14.68 4.72
N CYS A 82 2.82 13.47 5.13
CA CYS A 82 3.69 12.58 5.92
C CYS A 82 4.30 11.42 5.13
N GLY A 83 3.90 11.20 3.87
CA GLY A 83 4.34 10.06 3.07
C GLY A 83 3.72 8.71 3.47
N GLY A 84 2.84 8.66 4.46
CA GLY A 84 2.20 7.42 4.90
C GLY A 84 1.31 6.80 3.81
N SER A 85 1.39 5.48 3.63
CA SER A 85 0.55 4.73 2.69
C SER A 85 -0.93 4.84 3.07
N LEU A 86 -1.77 5.06 2.08
CA LEU A 86 -3.19 5.33 2.18
C LEU A 86 -4.03 4.21 1.59
N GLN A 87 -3.45 3.03 1.38
CA GLN A 87 -4.19 1.85 0.95
C GLN A 87 -5.38 1.61 1.87
N SER A 88 -6.53 2.09 1.42
CA SER A 88 -7.83 1.76 1.92
C SER A 88 -8.21 0.54 1.12
N THR A 89 -8.33 -0.60 1.79
CA THR A 89 -9.01 -1.77 1.26
C THR A 89 -10.49 -1.41 1.07
N ASP A 90 -10.81 -0.66 0.01
CA ASP A 90 -12.18 -0.42 -0.40
C ASP A 90 -12.43 -1.20 -1.69
N THR A 91 -13.01 -2.38 -1.47
CA THR A 91 -14.12 -2.96 -2.22
C THR A 91 -14.47 -2.21 -3.52
N GLN A 92 -14.43 -2.98 -4.61
CA GLN A 92 -14.90 -2.59 -5.94
C GLN A 92 -16.14 -1.68 -5.93
N PRO A 93 -16.22 -0.72 -6.88
CA PRO A 93 -17.49 -0.05 -7.15
C PRO A 93 -18.55 -1.11 -7.41
N ASN A 94 -19.60 -1.08 -6.59
CA ASN A 94 -20.78 -1.92 -6.72
C ASN A 94 -21.44 -1.62 -8.06
N ILE A 95 -21.04 -2.37 -9.09
CA ILE A 95 -21.79 -2.45 -10.34
C ILE A 95 -23.07 -3.23 -9.97
N PRO A 96 -24.26 -2.62 -10.03
CA PRO A 96 -25.49 -3.38 -9.89
C PRO A 96 -25.52 -4.43 -11.01
N THR A 97 -25.33 -5.69 -10.63
CA THR A 97 -25.49 -6.84 -11.52
C THR A 97 -26.93 -6.81 -12.05
N PRO A 98 -27.15 -6.85 -13.37
CA PRO A 98 -28.49 -6.81 -13.93
C PRO A 98 -29.30 -8.04 -13.49
N GLU A 99 -30.54 -7.78 -13.11
CA GLU A 99 -31.57 -8.77 -12.83
C GLU A 99 -31.77 -9.69 -14.04
N ILE A 100 -31.30 -10.93 -13.95
CA ILE A 100 -31.68 -11.97 -14.92
C ILE A 100 -32.90 -12.69 -14.35
N THR A 101 -34.05 -12.27 -14.86
CA THR A 101 -35.32 -12.97 -14.78
C THR A 101 -35.30 -14.17 -15.72
N GLY A 102 -35.77 -15.32 -15.22
CA GLY A 102 -36.54 -16.26 -16.03
C GLY A 102 -35.80 -17.46 -16.65
N ALA A 103 -36.38 -18.62 -16.36
CA ALA A 103 -36.49 -19.82 -17.20
C ALA A 103 -35.30 -20.81 -17.28
N GLU A 104 -35.43 -21.83 -16.42
CA GLU A 104 -35.43 -23.27 -16.76
C GLU A 104 -34.40 -23.80 -17.77
N ALA A 105 -33.43 -24.60 -17.29
CA ALA A 105 -33.24 -26.00 -17.73
C ALA A 105 -32.06 -26.70 -17.04
N GLU A 106 -32.39 -27.85 -16.44
CA GLU A 106 -31.59 -29.08 -16.26
C GLU A 106 -30.28 -29.09 -15.43
N ILE A 107 -30.49 -29.38 -14.15
CA ILE A 107 -29.86 -30.44 -13.33
C ILE A 107 -28.73 -31.25 -14.02
N ILE A 108 -27.50 -31.12 -13.48
CA ILE A 108 -26.58 -32.25 -13.38
C ILE A 108 -26.38 -32.55 -11.88
N GLN A 109 -27.00 -33.64 -11.41
CA GLN A 109 -26.60 -34.29 -10.18
C GLN A 109 -25.21 -34.89 -10.40
N ARG A 110 -24.24 -34.53 -9.56
CA ARG A 110 -23.05 -35.35 -9.39
C ARG A 110 -22.61 -35.31 -7.94
N GLU A 111 -22.38 -36.52 -7.45
CA GLU A 111 -22.26 -36.90 -6.05
C GLU A 111 -21.09 -36.25 -5.32
N ASN A 112 -21.24 -36.20 -3.98
CA ASN A 112 -20.20 -35.96 -2.98
C ASN A 112 -18.79 -36.34 -3.44
N ILE A 113 -17.88 -35.36 -3.45
CA ILE A 113 -16.47 -35.63 -3.15
C ILE A 113 -16.08 -34.81 -1.94
N ASP A 114 -16.21 -35.49 -0.80
CA ASP A 114 -15.52 -35.21 0.44
C ASP A 114 -14.01 -35.40 0.19
N THR A 115 -13.32 -34.39 -0.35
CA THR A 115 -11.85 -34.42 -0.45
C THR A 115 -11.23 -33.81 0.79
N ALA A 116 -11.19 -34.63 1.83
CA ALA A 116 -10.33 -34.52 3.02
C ALA A 116 -8.81 -34.56 2.70
N ALA A 117 -8.39 -34.23 1.46
CA ALA A 117 -7.01 -34.32 0.98
C ALA A 117 -6.28 -32.96 0.96
N GLU A 118 -6.98 -31.83 0.95
CA GLU A 118 -6.37 -30.48 0.91
C GLU A 118 -6.16 -29.86 2.30
N ARG A 119 -6.04 -30.70 3.35
CA ARG A 119 -5.73 -30.26 4.72
C ARG A 119 -4.32 -30.66 5.18
N ARG A 120 -3.45 -31.13 4.28
CA ARG A 120 -2.12 -31.65 4.67
C ARG A 120 -0.93 -30.75 4.34
N ASN A 121 -1.16 -29.55 3.78
CA ASN A 121 -0.08 -28.59 3.51
C ASN A 121 -0.42 -27.15 3.93
N LEU A 122 -1.17 -27.03 5.03
CA LEU A 122 -1.36 -25.74 5.71
C LEU A 122 -0.44 -25.74 6.93
N LYS A 123 0.52 -24.79 6.99
CA LYS A 123 1.30 -24.54 8.21
C LYS A 123 0.47 -23.67 9.16
N GLN A 124 0.76 -23.73 10.45
CA GLN A 124 0.17 -22.81 11.43
C GLN A 124 1.09 -21.63 11.63
N CYS A 125 0.52 -20.44 11.68
CA CYS A 125 1.26 -19.22 12.00
C CYS A 125 1.83 -19.36 13.42
N PRO A 126 3.15 -19.15 13.62
CA PRO A 126 3.77 -19.29 14.95
C PRO A 126 3.32 -18.20 15.93
N ASP A 127 2.75 -17.11 15.43
CA ASP A 127 2.35 -15.94 16.22
C ASP A 127 0.90 -16.04 16.69
N CYS A 128 -0.03 -16.39 15.80
CA CYS A 128 -1.47 -16.41 16.11
C CYS A 128 -2.13 -17.79 15.97
N GLY A 129 -1.42 -18.82 15.49
CA GLY A 129 -1.94 -20.17 15.30
C GLY A 129 -2.85 -20.36 14.07
N ALA A 130 -3.12 -19.31 13.30
CA ALA A 130 -3.96 -19.41 12.12
C ALA A 130 -3.34 -20.31 11.03
N PRO A 131 -4.13 -21.18 10.37
CA PRO A 131 -3.65 -21.98 9.27
C PRO A 131 -3.39 -21.12 8.04
N TYR A 132 -2.27 -21.35 7.35
CA TYR A 132 -1.90 -20.65 6.12
C TYR A 132 -1.30 -21.62 5.07
N PRO A 133 -1.52 -21.36 3.76
CA PRO A 133 -0.94 -22.18 2.70
C PRO A 133 0.54 -21.91 2.54
N LEU A 134 1.33 -22.95 2.26
CA LEU A 134 2.80 -22.88 2.21
C LEU A 134 3.35 -21.74 1.36
N VAL A 135 2.64 -21.31 0.32
CA VAL A 135 3.04 -20.23 -0.61
C VAL A 135 2.85 -18.81 -0.05
N SER A 136 2.31 -18.65 1.16
CA SER A 136 2.07 -17.35 1.77
C SER A 136 3.27 -16.88 2.58
N ASN A 137 3.84 -15.74 2.18
CA ASN A 137 4.95 -15.08 2.89
C ASN A 137 4.50 -14.24 4.09
N ILE A 138 3.19 -14.00 4.26
CA ILE A 138 2.63 -13.18 5.35
C ILE A 138 1.31 -13.79 5.80
N CYS A 139 1.10 -13.87 7.12
CA CYS A 139 -0.13 -14.35 7.72
C CYS A 139 -1.25 -13.33 7.49
N THR A 140 -2.33 -13.75 6.84
CA THR A 140 -3.48 -12.87 6.56
C THR A 140 -4.34 -12.58 7.78
N GLN A 141 -4.13 -13.29 8.90
CA GLN A 141 -4.89 -13.10 10.14
C GLN A 141 -4.23 -12.13 11.12
N CYS A 142 -2.90 -12.16 11.25
CA CYS A 142 -2.19 -11.28 12.19
C CYS A 142 -1.11 -10.39 11.55
N GLY A 143 -0.83 -10.55 10.26
CA GLY A 143 0.21 -9.79 9.56
C GLY A 143 1.64 -10.26 9.83
N HIS A 144 1.84 -11.33 10.61
CA HIS A 144 3.17 -11.89 10.88
C HIS A 144 3.82 -12.39 9.59
N VAL A 145 5.09 -12.00 9.35
CA VAL A 145 5.86 -12.44 8.17
C VAL A 145 6.26 -13.90 8.34
N LEU A 146 5.74 -14.75 7.46
CA LEU A 146 5.95 -16.18 7.47
C LEU A 146 7.22 -16.46 6.66
N HIS A 147 8.35 -16.53 7.35
CA HIS A 147 9.62 -16.87 6.72
C HIS A 147 9.57 -18.34 6.31
N GLU A 148 9.42 -18.58 5.01
CA GLU A 148 9.54 -19.88 4.41
C GLU A 148 11.00 -20.32 4.53
N GLN A 149 11.33 -21.05 5.61
CA GLN A 149 12.49 -21.91 5.60
C GLN A 149 12.19 -22.99 4.56
N THR A 150 12.50 -22.68 3.30
CA THR A 150 12.50 -23.63 2.21
C THR A 150 13.42 -24.78 2.63
N ASP A 151 12.94 -26.00 2.48
CA ASP A 151 13.66 -27.26 2.71
C ASP A 151 14.99 -27.41 1.89
N SER A 152 15.45 -26.35 1.21
CA SER A 152 16.76 -26.28 0.57
C SER A 152 17.92 -26.33 1.57
N GLU A 153 17.74 -25.91 2.83
CA GLU A 153 18.84 -25.92 3.81
C GLU A 153 19.03 -27.29 4.50
N LEU A 154 18.04 -28.19 4.43
CA LEU A 154 18.15 -29.55 4.97
C LEU A 154 18.79 -30.54 3.97
N ASN A 155 18.70 -30.26 2.67
CA ASN A 155 19.28 -31.13 1.63
C ASN A 155 20.79 -30.89 1.45
N VAL A 156 21.29 -29.66 1.67
CA VAL A 156 22.74 -29.37 1.63
C VAL A 156 23.47 -30.02 2.80
N LYS A 157 22.91 -30.01 4.02
CA LYS A 157 23.52 -30.67 5.18
C LYS A 157 23.57 -32.20 5.05
N ASN A 158 22.58 -32.83 4.42
CA ASN A 158 22.60 -34.27 4.15
C ASN A 158 23.53 -34.67 2.99
N LEU A 159 23.83 -33.77 2.04
CA LEU A 159 24.83 -34.03 1.00
C LEU A 159 26.27 -33.99 1.54
N ILE A 160 26.55 -33.13 2.52
CA ILE A 160 27.89 -32.99 3.12
C ILE A 160 28.22 -34.16 4.06
N ALA A 161 27.20 -34.79 4.68
CA ALA A 161 27.38 -35.91 5.59
C ALA A 161 27.67 -37.27 4.92
N ASN A 162 27.48 -37.38 3.60
CA ASN A 162 27.73 -38.62 2.82
C ASN A 162 29.00 -38.57 1.95
N ILE A 163 29.83 -37.54 2.15
CA ILE A 163 31.20 -37.47 1.61
C ILE A 163 32.16 -37.57 2.81
N GLN A 164 32.19 -38.75 3.43
CA GLN A 164 33.25 -39.21 4.33
C GLN A 164 33.57 -40.67 4.01
#